data_AF-A0A3B8IRE8-F1
#
_entry.id   AF-A0A3B8IRE8-F1
#
_cell.length_a   1.000
_cell.length_b   1.000
_cell.length_c   1.000
_cell.angle_alpha   90.00
_cell.angle_beta   90.00
_cell.angle_gamma   90.00
#
_symmetry.space_group_name_H-M   'P 1'
#
loop_
_entity.id
_entity.type
_entity.pdbx_description
1 polymer ?
#
loop_
_entity_poly.entity_id
_entity_poly.type
_entity_poly.pdbx_seq_one_letter_code
_entity_poly.pdbx_strand_id
1 'polypeptide(L)'
;MLDSLIADMNLLNWIWVGSFCLVLMGCQSKYHPTESVQNPTEAVHDSAGEPQSVVEPQATEGVDEIPCVFNPDLYTLTTKWAQDLGISVLYWDEEEGYVVSNLQLDTLRLKQGGCNHFVYYAEIRYYDSQVPLEGNTDFWVQKGIELASIVSFLEYEASLGAGKYTILREGPRFLSIFPEVADDTGMVYVGLEVSHQQDYTRLSLSQYFN
;
A
#
# COMPACT_ATOMS: atom_id res chain seq x y z
N MET A 1 -47.67 -17.86 -36.09
CA MET A 1 -47.40 -19.30 -35.88
C MET A 1 -46.49 -19.72 -37.03
N LEU A 2 -45.23 -19.28 -37.03
CA LEU A 2 -44.07 -19.85 -36.30
C LEU A 2 -43.96 -21.35 -36.56
N ASP A 3 -43.18 -21.69 -37.60
CA ASP A 3 -42.33 -22.89 -37.63
C ASP A 3 -41.32 -22.82 -38.79
N SER A 4 -40.11 -23.30 -38.50
CA SER A 4 -38.97 -23.65 -39.39
C SER A 4 -37.91 -22.58 -39.73
N LEU A 5 -36.68 -22.88 -39.27
CA LEU A 5 -35.31 -22.56 -39.77
C LEU A 5 -34.39 -22.50 -38.54
N ILE A 6 -33.78 -23.57 -38.02
CA ILE A 6 -32.69 -24.42 -38.56
C ILE A 6 -31.69 -23.66 -39.44
N ALA A 7 -30.67 -23.09 -38.78
CA ALA A 7 -29.33 -22.69 -39.22
C ALA A 7 -28.69 -22.00 -38.00
N ASP A 8 -27.47 -22.20 -37.52
CA ASP A 8 -26.28 -22.90 -37.96
C ASP A 8 -25.49 -23.31 -36.70
N MET A 9 -25.17 -24.60 -36.58
CA MET A 9 -24.10 -25.09 -35.71
C MET A 9 -23.01 -25.59 -36.65
N ASN A 10 -21.87 -24.91 -36.68
CA ASN A 10 -20.53 -25.44 -36.96
C ASN A 10 -19.56 -24.28 -37.25
N LEU A 11 -18.28 -24.50 -36.92
CA LEU A 11 -17.08 -23.64 -37.14
C LEU A 11 -16.77 -22.78 -35.89
N LEU A 12 -15.60 -22.85 -35.23
CA LEU A 12 -14.31 -23.42 -35.59
C LEU A 12 -13.61 -23.99 -34.35
N ASN A 13 -13.05 -25.17 -34.54
CA ASN A 13 -12.08 -25.82 -33.68
C ASN A 13 -10.72 -25.71 -34.39
N TRP A 14 -9.85 -24.78 -33.98
CA TRP A 14 -8.46 -24.71 -34.45
C TRP A 14 -7.52 -24.52 -33.27
N ILE A 15 -6.96 -25.66 -32.90
CA ILE A 15 -5.81 -25.87 -32.04
C ILE A 15 -4.58 -25.25 -32.71
N TRP A 16 -3.81 -24.42 -31.99
CA TRP A 16 -2.39 -24.20 -32.29
C TRP A 16 -1.57 -24.45 -31.02
N VAL A 17 -0.74 -25.48 -31.13
CA VAL A 17 0.32 -25.89 -30.20
C VAL A 17 1.62 -25.22 -30.66
N GLY A 18 2.35 -24.63 -29.73
CA GLY A 18 3.74 -24.15 -29.89
C GLY A 18 4.14 -23.41 -28.63
N SER A 19 4.68 -24.03 -27.58
CA SER A 19 5.98 -24.73 -27.45
C SER A 19 7.19 -23.82 -27.66
N PHE A 20 7.82 -23.51 -26.51
CA PHE A 20 9.24 -23.27 -26.26
C PHE A 20 9.97 -22.13 -27.00
N CYS A 21 10.36 -21.10 -26.24
CA CYS A 21 11.76 -20.96 -25.82
C CYS A 21 11.94 -19.83 -24.78
N LEU A 22 12.27 -20.23 -23.54
CA LEU A 22 12.92 -19.38 -22.56
C LEU A 22 14.34 -19.07 -23.04
N VAL A 23 14.73 -17.79 -23.05
CA VAL A 23 16.13 -17.37 -22.96
C VAL A 23 16.22 -16.36 -21.81
N LEU A 24 16.64 -16.85 -20.64
CA LEU A 24 17.07 -16.03 -19.51
C LEU A 24 18.54 -15.67 -19.74
N MET A 25 18.84 -14.42 -20.07
CA MET A 25 20.19 -13.86 -19.95
C MET A 25 20.24 -12.98 -18.71
N GLY A 26 21.12 -13.36 -17.79
CA GLY A 26 21.23 -12.79 -16.45
C GLY A 26 21.90 -11.42 -16.41
N CYS A 27 21.51 -10.66 -15.39
CA CYS A 27 22.29 -9.55 -14.84
C CYS A 27 22.83 -10.00 -13.47
N GLN A 28 24.14 -10.24 -13.38
CA GLN A 28 24.84 -10.21 -12.09
C GLN A 28 25.32 -8.77 -11.87
N SER A 29 24.70 -8.03 -10.96
CA SER A 29 25.33 -6.85 -10.37
C SER A 29 25.91 -7.25 -9.01
N LYS A 30 27.23 -7.09 -8.89
CA LYS A 30 27.95 -7.24 -7.63
C LYS A 30 27.73 -5.98 -6.81
N TYR A 31 26.91 -6.05 -5.77
CA TYR A 31 26.81 -5.00 -4.77
C TYR A 31 27.86 -5.24 -3.68
N HIS A 32 28.79 -4.30 -3.52
CA HIS A 32 29.67 -4.18 -2.37
C HIS A 32 29.15 -3.03 -1.50
N PRO A 33 28.82 -3.25 -0.22
CA PRO A 33 28.57 -2.15 0.71
C PRO A 33 29.90 -1.61 1.22
N THR A 34 30.15 -0.31 1.02
CA THR A 34 31.23 0.40 1.70
C THR A 34 30.65 1.02 2.97
N GLU A 35 31.01 0.44 4.11
CA GLU A 35 30.94 1.11 5.41
C GLU A 35 31.91 2.30 5.42
N SER A 36 31.44 3.46 5.91
CA SER A 36 32.33 4.38 6.60
C SER A 36 31.54 5.18 7.63
N VAL A 37 31.59 4.71 8.87
CA VAL A 37 31.38 5.51 10.08
C VAL A 37 32.64 6.33 10.27
N GLN A 38 32.54 7.66 10.22
CA GLN A 38 33.57 8.54 10.78
C GLN A 38 32.90 9.74 11.45
N ASN A 39 32.82 9.66 12.78
CA ASN A 39 32.66 10.79 13.67
C ASN A 39 34.08 11.27 14.06
N PRO A 40 34.41 12.56 13.94
CA PRO A 40 35.51 13.13 14.72
C PRO A 40 34.96 14.16 15.72
N THR A 41 35.02 13.76 16.98
CA THR A 41 34.99 14.64 18.15
C THR A 41 36.26 15.50 18.22
N GLU A 42 36.13 16.65 18.88
CA GLU A 42 37.17 17.48 19.52
C GLU A 42 37.89 18.56 18.70
N ALA A 43 37.53 19.82 19.01
CA ALA A 43 38.51 20.87 19.27
C ALA A 43 38.00 21.76 20.42
N VAL A 44 38.67 21.63 21.56
CA VAL A 44 38.58 22.45 22.76
C VAL A 44 39.18 23.84 22.49
N HIS A 45 38.49 24.91 22.90
CA HIS A 45 39.13 26.20 23.18
C HIS A 45 38.53 26.81 24.44
N ASP A 46 39.45 27.12 25.36
CA ASP A 46 39.25 27.58 26.73
C ASP A 46 39.32 29.12 26.80
N SER A 47 38.38 29.77 27.52
CA SER A 47 38.64 30.87 28.48
C SER A 47 37.37 31.66 28.89
N ALA A 48 36.96 31.41 30.14
CA ALA A 48 36.49 32.35 31.17
C ALA A 48 35.44 33.46 30.86
N GLY A 49 34.22 33.26 31.38
CA GLY A 49 33.20 34.28 31.67
C GLY A 49 32.12 33.70 32.61
N GLU A 50 31.68 34.47 33.60
CA GLU A 50 30.81 34.10 34.74
C GLU A 50 29.50 33.36 34.37
N PRO A 51 28.96 32.49 35.26
CA PRO A 51 27.82 31.64 34.93
C PRO A 51 26.53 32.46 34.90
N GLN A 52 26.08 32.82 33.69
CA GLN A 52 24.69 33.19 33.47
C GLN A 52 23.85 31.93 33.69
N SER A 53 22.86 32.05 34.57
CA SER A 53 21.82 31.04 34.79
C SER A 53 21.09 30.81 33.46
N VAL A 54 21.56 29.80 32.73
CA VAL A 54 20.85 29.24 31.58
C VAL A 54 19.63 28.56 32.17
N VAL A 55 18.47 29.16 31.93
CA VAL A 55 17.20 28.49 32.10
C VAL A 55 17.25 27.29 31.16
N GLU A 56 17.41 26.11 31.76
CA GLU A 56 17.27 24.83 31.09
C GLU A 56 15.94 24.88 30.32
N PRO A 57 15.92 24.67 28.99
CA PRO A 57 14.65 24.45 28.33
C PRO A 57 14.05 23.22 29.01
N GLN A 58 12.94 23.42 29.73
CA GLN A 58 12.17 22.32 30.25
C GLN A 58 11.96 21.36 29.08
N ALA A 59 12.53 20.16 29.21
CA ALA A 59 12.19 19.06 28.34
C ALA A 59 10.66 18.99 28.36
N THR A 60 10.04 19.40 27.26
CA THR A 60 8.67 19.00 26.98
C THR A 60 8.68 17.51 27.19
N GLU A 61 7.87 17.03 28.14
CA GLU A 61 7.65 15.61 28.39
C GLU A 61 7.49 14.97 27.01
N GLY A 62 8.57 14.32 26.56
CA GLY A 62 8.54 13.56 25.34
C GLY A 62 7.50 12.52 25.61
N VAL A 63 6.42 12.53 24.83
CA VAL A 63 5.52 11.39 24.73
C VAL A 63 6.43 10.19 24.63
N ASP A 64 6.41 9.33 25.65
CA ASP A 64 7.24 8.13 25.68
C ASP A 64 6.98 7.41 24.36
N GLU A 65 7.97 7.42 23.45
CA GLU A 65 7.90 6.62 22.24
C GLU A 65 7.73 5.18 22.71
N ILE A 66 6.52 4.65 22.56
CA ILE A 66 6.23 3.27 22.94
C ILE A 66 7.22 2.43 22.15
N PRO A 67 8.14 1.69 22.81
CA PRO A 67 9.17 0.95 22.12
C PRO A 67 8.48 -0.02 21.17
N CYS A 68 8.66 0.21 19.89
CA CYS A 68 8.10 -0.59 18.81
C CYS A 68 8.56 -2.03 18.98
N VAL A 69 7.68 -2.89 19.52
CA VAL A 69 7.92 -4.33 19.52
C VAL A 69 7.55 -4.81 18.12
N PHE A 70 8.55 -4.82 17.23
CA PHE A 70 8.42 -5.41 15.90
C PHE A 70 7.93 -6.84 16.06
N ASN A 71 6.72 -7.14 15.59
CA ASN A 71 6.24 -8.50 15.47
C ASN A 71 6.71 -9.05 14.10
N PRO A 72 7.72 -9.93 14.06
CA PRO A 72 8.23 -10.47 12.80
C PRO A 72 7.26 -11.44 12.13
N ASP A 73 6.22 -11.88 12.83
CA ASP A 73 5.27 -12.87 12.33
C ASP A 73 4.19 -12.23 11.44
N LEU A 74 4.64 -11.65 10.33
CA LEU A 74 3.78 -11.04 9.32
C LEU A 74 2.81 -12.06 8.72
N TYR A 75 3.25 -13.31 8.56
CA TYR A 75 2.42 -14.39 8.02
C TYR A 75 1.19 -14.61 8.89
N THR A 76 1.37 -14.89 10.19
CA THR A 76 0.25 -15.19 11.08
C THR A 76 -0.67 -13.99 11.25
N LEU A 77 -0.11 -12.78 11.41
CA LEU A 77 -0.91 -11.55 11.53
C LEU A 77 -1.76 -11.34 10.27
N THR A 78 -1.11 -11.28 9.11
CA THR A 78 -1.78 -10.95 7.84
C THR A 78 -2.81 -12.02 7.46
N THR A 79 -2.49 -13.30 7.62
CA THR A 79 -3.43 -14.39 7.31
C THR A 79 -4.63 -14.39 8.26
N LYS A 80 -4.42 -14.10 9.55
CA LYS A 80 -5.52 -13.95 10.51
C LYS A 80 -6.40 -12.76 10.14
N TRP A 81 -5.83 -11.61 9.81
CA TRP A 81 -6.62 -10.45 9.37
C TRP A 81 -7.44 -10.74 8.12
N ALA A 82 -6.86 -11.40 7.11
CA ALA A 82 -7.59 -11.82 5.92
C ALA A 82 -8.76 -12.78 6.26
N GLN A 83 -8.55 -13.72 7.17
CA GLN A 83 -9.60 -14.64 7.64
C GLN A 83 -10.72 -13.91 8.39
N ASP A 84 -10.38 -12.97 9.27
CA ASP A 84 -11.34 -12.17 10.02
C ASP A 84 -12.19 -11.29 9.08
N LEU A 85 -11.64 -10.87 7.94
CA LEU A 85 -12.35 -10.19 6.85
C LEU A 85 -13.17 -11.13 5.93
N GLY A 86 -13.08 -12.45 6.11
CA GLY A 86 -13.73 -13.43 5.23
C GLY A 86 -13.09 -13.54 3.84
N ILE A 87 -11.85 -13.06 3.67
CA ILE A 87 -11.13 -13.06 2.40
C ILE A 87 -10.47 -14.42 2.19
N SER A 88 -10.80 -15.07 1.07
CA SER A 88 -10.19 -16.35 0.70
C SER A 88 -8.74 -16.15 0.27
N VAL A 89 -7.80 -16.70 1.04
CA VAL A 89 -6.37 -16.63 0.74
C VAL A 89 -6.04 -17.54 -0.45
N LEU A 90 -5.38 -16.98 -1.48
CA LEU A 90 -4.87 -17.76 -2.60
C LEU A 90 -3.49 -18.34 -2.27
N TYR A 91 -2.55 -17.48 -1.90
CA TYR A 91 -1.20 -17.87 -1.47
C TYR A 91 -0.56 -16.78 -0.60
N TRP A 92 0.56 -17.12 0.03
CA TRP A 92 1.44 -16.20 0.75
C TRP A 92 2.67 -15.90 -0.09
N ASP A 93 2.92 -14.61 -0.34
CA ASP A 93 4.10 -14.10 -1.01
C ASP A 93 5.20 -13.87 0.04
N GLU A 94 6.11 -14.84 0.17
CA GLU A 94 7.19 -14.80 1.18
C GLU A 94 8.20 -13.67 0.95
N GLU A 95 8.46 -13.32 -0.30
CA GLU A 95 9.47 -12.31 -0.66
C GLU A 95 9.01 -10.92 -0.22
N GLU A 96 7.74 -10.62 -0.47
CA GLU A 96 7.17 -9.31 -0.25
C GLU A 96 6.40 -9.21 1.10
N GLY A 97 6.05 -10.36 1.66
CA GLY A 97 5.32 -10.49 2.92
C GLY A 97 3.84 -10.11 2.78
N TYR A 98 3.17 -10.62 1.75
CA TYR A 98 1.74 -10.35 1.49
C TYR A 98 0.90 -11.62 1.48
N VAL A 99 -0.30 -11.51 2.01
CA VAL A 99 -1.41 -12.39 1.61
C VAL A 99 -1.90 -11.92 0.26
N VAL A 100 -2.01 -12.87 -0.68
CA VAL A 100 -2.54 -12.61 -2.01
C VAL A 100 -3.89 -13.32 -2.15
N SER A 101 -4.87 -12.61 -2.68
CA SER A 101 -6.22 -13.11 -2.95
C SER A 101 -6.70 -12.65 -4.32
N ASN A 102 -7.56 -13.44 -4.96
CA ASN A 102 -8.23 -13.06 -6.18
C ASN A 102 -9.54 -12.35 -5.83
N LEU A 103 -9.71 -11.13 -6.35
CA LEU A 103 -10.96 -10.41 -6.31
C LEU A 103 -11.45 -10.24 -7.75
N GLN A 104 -12.25 -11.19 -8.22
CA GLN A 104 -12.65 -11.30 -9.63
C GLN A 104 -11.43 -11.48 -10.56
N LEU A 105 -11.13 -10.47 -11.40
CA LEU A 105 -9.96 -10.44 -12.30
C LEU A 105 -8.78 -9.64 -11.71
N ASP A 106 -9.00 -9.00 -10.57
CA ASP A 106 -8.00 -8.18 -9.90
C ASP A 106 -7.32 -8.96 -8.76
N THR A 107 -6.13 -8.49 -8.39
CA THR A 107 -5.37 -9.11 -7.31
C THR A 107 -5.40 -8.21 -6.09
N LEU A 108 -5.96 -8.73 -4.99
CA LEU A 108 -5.90 -8.10 -3.68
C LEU A 108 -4.65 -8.59 -2.93
N ARG A 109 -3.90 -7.65 -2.36
CA ARG A 109 -2.71 -7.91 -1.56
C ARG A 109 -2.87 -7.22 -0.21
N LEU A 110 -2.71 -7.99 0.86
CA LEU A 110 -2.84 -7.52 2.23
C LEU A 110 -1.53 -7.73 2.97
N LYS A 111 -1.20 -6.81 3.86
CA LYS A 111 -0.06 -6.92 4.77
C LYS A 111 -0.42 -6.29 6.10
N GLN A 112 -0.21 -7.03 7.19
CA GLN A 112 -0.37 -6.56 8.55
C GLN A 112 0.94 -6.75 9.34
N GLY A 113 1.26 -5.77 10.17
CA GLY A 113 2.47 -5.74 10.99
C GLY A 113 3.56 -4.88 10.35
N GLY A 114 4.53 -4.45 11.15
CA GLY A 114 5.51 -3.42 10.79
C GLY A 114 5.92 -2.60 12.01
N CYS A 115 6.83 -1.63 11.82
CA CYS A 115 7.20 -0.68 12.87
C CYS A 115 6.69 0.72 12.53
N ASN A 116 5.95 1.34 13.45
CA ASN A 116 5.49 2.75 13.54
C ASN A 116 4.94 3.47 12.29
N HIS A 117 4.85 2.82 11.13
CA HIS A 117 4.45 3.49 9.87
C HIS A 117 3.55 2.63 8.96
N PHE A 118 3.25 1.39 9.34
CA PHE A 118 2.19 0.58 8.74
C PHE A 118 1.77 -0.52 9.72
N VAL A 119 0.52 -0.47 10.18
CA VAL A 119 -0.08 -1.59 10.91
C VAL A 119 -0.91 -2.42 9.94
N TYR A 120 -1.61 -1.74 9.04
CA TYR A 120 -2.42 -2.36 8.00
C TYR A 120 -2.14 -1.71 6.65
N TYR A 121 -1.94 -2.55 5.64
CA TYR A 121 -1.77 -2.14 4.24
C TYR A 121 -2.63 -3.03 3.35
N ALA A 122 -3.38 -2.39 2.45
CA ALA A 122 -4.19 -3.03 1.44
C ALA A 122 -3.85 -2.45 0.07
N GLU A 123 -3.67 -3.32 -0.92
CA GLU A 123 -3.42 -2.96 -2.31
C GLU A 123 -4.30 -3.81 -3.21
N ILE A 124 -4.90 -3.18 -4.22
CA ILE A 124 -5.52 -3.87 -5.34
C ILE A 124 -4.80 -3.53 -6.64
N ARG A 125 -4.55 -4.55 -7.46
CA ARG A 125 -3.94 -4.42 -8.78
C ARG A 125 -4.98 -4.67 -9.85
N TYR A 126 -5.26 -3.62 -10.62
CA TYR A 126 -6.15 -3.65 -11.77
C TYR A 126 -5.36 -3.89 -13.06
N TYR A 127 -5.37 -5.11 -13.57
CA TYR A 127 -4.60 -5.48 -14.77
C TYR A 127 -5.24 -4.97 -16.07
N ASP A 128 -6.57 -4.88 -16.11
CA ASP A 128 -7.31 -4.47 -17.31
C ASP A 128 -7.78 -3.00 -17.30
N SER A 129 -7.43 -2.24 -16.26
CA SER A 129 -7.89 -0.85 -16.14
C SER A 129 -7.20 0.08 -17.14
N GLN A 130 -7.97 0.60 -18.09
CA GLN A 130 -7.56 1.64 -19.05
C GLN A 130 -8.00 3.05 -18.62
N VAL A 131 -8.57 3.20 -17.42
CA VAL A 131 -9.04 4.50 -16.92
C VAL A 131 -7.82 5.38 -16.59
N PRO A 132 -7.69 6.58 -17.18
CA PRO A 132 -6.64 7.52 -16.82
C PRO A 132 -6.75 7.94 -15.35
N LEU A 133 -5.65 8.37 -14.73
CA LEU A 133 -5.72 8.95 -13.38
C LEU A 133 -6.20 10.39 -13.42
N GLU A 134 -5.57 11.21 -14.26
CA GLU A 134 -5.88 12.62 -14.43
C GLU A 134 -7.31 12.82 -14.96
N GLY A 135 -8.08 13.68 -14.29
CA GLY A 135 -9.45 14.00 -14.64
C GLY A 135 -10.47 12.91 -14.30
N ASN A 136 -10.07 11.85 -13.60
CA ASN A 136 -10.94 10.72 -13.23
C ASN A 136 -10.91 10.44 -11.71
N THR A 137 -10.64 11.48 -10.90
CA THR A 137 -10.55 11.37 -9.45
C THR A 137 -11.76 10.69 -8.82
N ASP A 138 -12.98 11.04 -9.24
CA ASP A 138 -14.21 10.46 -8.67
C ASP A 138 -14.28 8.93 -8.85
N PHE A 139 -13.83 8.42 -10.00
CA PHE A 139 -13.75 6.98 -10.25
C PHE A 139 -12.78 6.31 -9.27
N TRP A 140 -11.60 6.91 -9.09
CA TRP A 140 -10.57 6.36 -8.21
C TRP A 140 -10.92 6.48 -6.72
N VAL A 141 -11.62 7.54 -6.32
CA VAL A 141 -12.22 7.67 -4.98
C VAL A 141 -13.23 6.56 -4.75
N GLN A 142 -14.12 6.29 -5.71
CA GLN A 142 -15.08 5.21 -5.61
C GLN A 142 -14.40 3.84 -5.47
N LYS A 143 -13.31 3.58 -6.22
CA LYS A 143 -12.49 2.38 -6.04
C LYS A 143 -11.78 2.31 -4.68
N GLY A 144 -11.40 3.47 -4.14
CA GLY A 144 -10.92 3.61 -2.78
C GLY A 144 -11.93 3.19 -1.73
N ILE A 145 -13.16 3.68 -1.85
CA ILE A 145 -14.28 3.35 -0.97
C ILE A 145 -14.56 1.84 -1.02
N GLU A 146 -14.60 1.26 -2.22
CA GLU A 146 -14.78 -0.18 -2.41
C GLU A 146 -13.68 -0.98 -1.67
N LEU A 147 -12.40 -0.61 -1.85
CA LEU A 147 -11.31 -1.28 -1.16
C LEU A 147 -11.39 -1.10 0.36
N ALA A 148 -11.65 0.12 0.84
CA ALA A 148 -11.77 0.41 2.27
C ALA A 148 -12.85 -0.44 2.93
N SER A 149 -14.01 -0.59 2.26
CA SER A 149 -15.10 -1.43 2.73
C SER A 149 -14.70 -2.91 2.82
N ILE A 150 -14.01 -3.43 1.78
CA ILE A 150 -13.51 -4.82 1.76
C ILE A 150 -12.57 -5.11 2.93
N VAL A 151 -11.69 -4.16 3.27
CA VAL A 151 -10.70 -4.34 4.35
C VAL A 151 -11.14 -3.76 5.69
N SER A 152 -12.40 -3.36 5.81
CA SER A 152 -13.01 -2.77 7.02
C SER A 152 -12.25 -1.55 7.56
N PHE A 153 -11.73 -0.70 6.67
CA PHE A 153 -11.20 0.62 7.02
C PHE A 153 -12.36 1.63 7.08
N LEU A 154 -13.14 1.56 8.14
CA LEU A 154 -14.43 2.25 8.27
C LEU A 154 -14.29 3.78 8.17
N GLU A 155 -13.21 4.33 8.69
CA GLU A 155 -12.95 5.77 8.69
C GLU A 155 -12.58 6.28 7.29
N TYR A 156 -11.81 5.49 6.52
CA TYR A 156 -11.58 5.77 5.09
C TYR A 156 -12.90 5.74 4.32
N GLU A 157 -13.69 4.69 4.51
CA GLU A 157 -14.97 4.52 3.82
C GLU A 157 -15.91 5.70 4.10
N ALA A 158 -16.06 6.07 5.38
CA ALA A 158 -16.91 7.18 5.80
C ALA A 158 -16.42 8.54 5.29
N SER A 159 -15.12 8.80 5.36
CA SER A 159 -14.51 10.08 4.97
C SER A 159 -14.60 10.28 3.45
N LEU A 160 -14.14 9.29 2.67
CA LEU A 160 -14.20 9.31 1.21
C LEU A 160 -15.65 9.34 0.69
N GLY A 161 -16.54 8.51 1.27
CA GLY A 161 -17.96 8.46 0.89
C GLY A 161 -18.74 9.74 1.18
N ALA A 162 -18.28 10.54 2.15
CA ALA A 162 -18.85 11.86 2.45
C ALA A 162 -18.23 13.00 1.61
N GLY A 163 -17.28 12.71 0.72
CA GLY A 163 -16.55 13.73 -0.03
C GLY A 163 -15.59 14.56 0.82
N LYS A 164 -15.15 14.04 1.96
CA LYS A 164 -14.26 14.72 2.91
C LYS A 164 -12.82 14.28 2.69
N TYR A 165 -12.19 14.84 1.67
CA TYR A 165 -10.81 14.51 1.36
C TYR A 165 -10.12 15.65 0.65
N THR A 166 -8.79 15.64 0.75
CA THR A 166 -7.93 16.57 0.01
C THR A 166 -7.13 15.81 -1.03
N ILE A 167 -7.13 16.30 -2.27
CA ILE A 167 -6.24 15.81 -3.32
C ILE A 167 -4.86 16.43 -3.07
N LEU A 168 -3.87 15.60 -2.73
CA LEU A 168 -2.49 16.04 -2.50
C LEU A 168 -1.70 16.14 -3.80
N ARG A 169 -2.00 15.24 -4.75
CA ARG A 169 -1.25 15.11 -6.00
C ARG A 169 -2.15 14.50 -7.06
N GLU A 170 -2.17 15.08 -8.25
CA GLU A 170 -2.83 14.50 -9.42
C GLU A 170 -1.93 14.66 -10.64
N GLY A 171 -1.87 13.63 -11.47
CA GLY A 171 -1.12 13.66 -12.72
C GLY A 171 -1.34 12.39 -13.53
N PRO A 172 -0.69 12.27 -14.70
CA PRO A 172 -0.97 11.20 -15.65
C PRO A 172 -0.57 9.80 -15.16
N ARG A 173 0.24 9.69 -14.10
CA ARG A 173 0.74 8.40 -13.58
C ARG A 173 0.58 8.20 -12.08
N PHE A 174 0.15 9.23 -11.35
CA PHE A 174 -0.09 9.15 -9.91
C PHE A 174 -1.34 9.95 -9.53
N LEU A 175 -2.03 9.52 -8.48
CA LEU A 175 -3.07 10.25 -7.79
C LEU A 175 -2.92 9.94 -6.29
N SER A 176 -2.91 10.97 -5.45
CA SER A 176 -2.78 10.85 -4.00
C SER A 176 -3.88 11.67 -3.33
N ILE A 177 -4.67 11.02 -2.49
CA ILE A 177 -5.83 11.59 -1.82
C ILE A 177 -5.72 11.31 -0.33
N PHE A 178 -5.89 12.33 0.49
CA PHE A 178 -5.86 12.21 1.94
C PHE A 178 -7.29 12.29 2.50
N PRO A 179 -7.78 11.25 3.22
CA PRO A 179 -9.08 11.31 3.86
C PRO A 179 -9.02 12.29 5.05
N GLU A 180 -10.06 13.10 5.21
CA GLU A 180 -10.20 13.95 6.39
C GLU A 180 -10.88 13.12 7.49
N VAL A 181 -10.07 12.53 8.37
CA VAL A 181 -10.51 11.74 9.52
C VAL A 181 -10.23 12.52 10.80
N ALA A 182 -11.13 12.40 11.79
CA ALA A 182 -10.91 13.00 13.11
C ALA A 182 -9.76 12.29 13.85
N ASP A 183 -8.98 13.06 14.60
CA ASP A 183 -7.80 12.60 15.35
C ASP A 183 -8.16 11.90 16.67
N ASP A 184 -9.37 11.36 16.79
CA ASP A 184 -9.91 10.75 18.02
C ASP A 184 -9.72 9.23 18.08
N THR A 185 -9.24 8.62 17.00
CA THR A 185 -9.10 7.17 16.86
C THR A 185 -7.73 6.63 17.30
N GLY A 186 -6.73 7.50 17.50
CA GLY A 186 -5.34 7.08 17.71
C GLY A 186 -4.73 6.37 16.48
N MET A 187 -5.40 6.45 15.32
CA MET A 187 -4.95 5.91 14.05
C MET A 187 -4.48 7.05 13.15
N VAL A 188 -3.36 6.83 12.48
CA VAL A 188 -2.87 7.67 11.39
C VAL A 188 -3.18 7.02 10.06
N TYR A 189 -3.75 7.80 9.14
CA TYR A 189 -4.15 7.38 7.80
C TYR A 189 -3.15 7.95 6.79
N VAL A 190 -2.57 7.12 5.94
CA VAL A 190 -1.53 7.55 4.98
C VAL A 190 -2.12 8.16 3.71
N GLY A 191 -3.36 7.80 3.39
CA GLY A 191 -4.08 8.22 2.20
C GLY A 191 -4.34 7.08 1.21
N LEU A 192 -5.14 7.42 0.21
CA LEU A 192 -5.37 6.64 -0.98
C LEU A 192 -4.32 7.04 -2.02
N GLU A 193 -3.58 6.05 -2.50
CA GLU A 193 -2.62 6.23 -3.57
C GLU A 193 -3.01 5.37 -4.78
N VAL A 194 -3.06 6.00 -5.96
CA VAL A 194 -3.20 5.32 -7.24
C VAL A 194 -1.99 5.59 -8.11
N SER A 195 -1.48 4.56 -8.78
CA SER A 195 -0.34 4.69 -9.69
C SER A 195 -0.43 3.73 -10.87
N HIS A 196 -0.05 4.21 -12.06
CA HIS A 196 0.10 3.35 -13.23
C HIS A 196 1.47 2.70 -13.24
N GLN A 197 1.47 1.38 -13.01
CA GLN A 197 2.62 0.51 -13.25
C GLN A 197 2.65 0.09 -14.72
N GLN A 198 3.67 -0.67 -15.11
CA GLN A 198 3.81 -1.10 -16.50
C GLN A 198 2.64 -2.00 -16.96
N ASP A 199 2.20 -2.91 -16.08
CA ASP A 199 1.24 -3.97 -16.44
C ASP A 199 -0.10 -3.87 -15.69
N TYR A 200 -0.24 -2.92 -14.76
CA TYR A 200 -1.44 -2.76 -13.95
C TYR A 200 -1.53 -1.35 -13.38
N THR A 201 -2.73 -0.99 -12.94
CA THR A 201 -2.94 0.16 -12.07
C THR A 201 -3.01 -0.31 -10.62
N ARG A 202 -2.17 0.26 -9.77
CA ARG A 202 -2.14 -0.02 -8.33
C ARG A 202 -3.01 1.00 -7.62
N LEU A 203 -3.94 0.56 -6.77
CA LEU A 203 -4.59 1.38 -5.76
C LEU A 203 -4.25 0.83 -4.37
N SER A 204 -3.83 1.67 -3.44
CA SER A 204 -3.51 1.24 -2.07
C SER A 204 -4.04 2.19 -1.00
N LEU A 205 -4.28 1.60 0.18
CA LEU A 205 -4.67 2.26 1.43
C LEU A 205 -3.80 1.72 2.56
N SER A 206 -3.40 2.58 3.50
CA SER A 206 -2.74 2.12 4.72
C SER A 206 -3.05 3.00 5.93
N GLN A 207 -2.94 2.37 7.10
CA GLN A 207 -3.13 3.01 8.40
C GLN A 207 -2.22 2.39 9.47
N TYR A 208 -1.85 3.18 10.48
CA TYR A 208 -1.02 2.77 11.61
C TYR A 208 -1.46 3.42 12.92
N PHE A 209 -1.05 2.88 14.06
CA PHE A 209 -1.32 3.50 15.37
C PHE A 209 -0.34 4.65 15.61
N ASN A 210 -0.84 5.78 16.09
CA ASN A 210 -0.02 6.90 16.58
C ASN A 210 0.75 6.49 17.85
#